data_AF-A0A7Y4QWF9-F1
#
_entry.id   AF-A0A7Y4QWF9-F1
#
_cell.length_a   1.000
_cell.length_b   1.000
_cell.length_c   1.000
_cell.angle_alpha   90.00
_cell.angle_beta   90.00
_cell.angle_gamma   90.00
#
_symmetry.space_group_name_H-M   'P 1'
#
loop_
_entity.id
_entity.type
_entity.pdbx_description
1 polymer ?
#
loop_
_entity_poly.entity_id
_entity_poly.type
_entity_poly.pdbx_seq_one_letter_code
_entity_poly.pdbx_strand_id
1 'polypeptide(L)' 'MALSPRVKKILRKIRNLFLILFILQLVYIIALKWIDPPVTLTQLGSWFQGSGLKRDYVSRNEMSTYAGLAVMASE' A
#
# COMPACT_ATOMS: atom_id res chain seq x y z
N MET A 1 -6.58 -39.96 3.41
CA MET A 1 -7.34 -39.13 4.37
C MET A 1 -8.35 -38.29 3.60
N ALA A 2 -9.62 -38.70 3.55
CA ALA A 2 -10.64 -37.96 2.80
C ALA A 2 -11.03 -36.69 3.57
N LEU A 3 -10.83 -35.52 2.97
CA LEU A 3 -11.18 -34.24 3.57
C LEU A 3 -12.69 -34.17 3.83
N SER A 4 -13.06 -33.77 5.04
CA SER A 4 -14.46 -33.66 5.45
C SER A 4 -15.22 -32.69 4.54
N PRO A 5 -16.53 -32.91 4.30
CA PRO A 5 -17.33 -32.06 3.41
C PRO A 5 -17.35 -30.59 3.84
N ARG A 6 -17.18 -30.31 5.15
CA ARG A 6 -17.07 -28.94 5.69
C ARG A 6 -15.77 -28.25 5.25
N VAL A 7 -14.64 -28.96 5.30
CA VAL A 7 -13.32 -28.43 4.90
C VAL A 7 -13.31 -28.09 3.41
N LYS A 8 -13.90 -28.94 2.56
CA LYS A 8 -14.04 -28.66 1.12
C LYS A 8 -14.84 -27.38 0.84
N LYS A 9 -15.90 -27.11 1.61
CA LYS A 9 -16.72 -25.89 1.47
C LYS A 9 -15.95 -24.64 1.89
N ILE A 10 -15.16 -24.72 2.97
CA ILE A 10 -14.31 -23.62 3.45
C ILE A 10 -13.21 -23.32 2.42
N LEU A 11 -12.49 -24.33 1.93
CA LEU A 11 -11.47 -24.18 0.88
C LEU A 11 -12.02 -23.50 -0.37
N ARG A 12 -13.25 -23.87 -0.79
CA ARG A 12 -13.90 -23.23 -1.93
C ARG A 12 -14.21 -21.75 -1.68
N LYS A 13 -14.65 -21.38 -0.47
CA LYS A 13 -14.84 -19.97 -0.09
C LYS A 13 -13.52 -19.21 -0.04
N ILE A 14 -12.49 -19.76 0.59
CA ILE A 14 -11.16 -19.13 0.70
C ILE A 14 -10.58 -18.90 -0.69
N ARG A 15 -10.63 -19.91 -1.57
CA ARG A 15 -10.15 -19.78 -2.96
C ARG A 15 -10.88 -18.66 -3.70
N ASN A 16 -12.21 -18.59 -3.58
CA ASN A 16 -12.98 -17.54 -4.23
C ASN A 16 -12.65 -16.15 -3.65
N LEU A 17 -12.51 -16.04 -2.33
CA LEU A 17 -12.10 -14.80 -1.68
C LEU A 17 -10.71 -14.35 -2.12
N PHE A 18 -9.75 -15.28 -2.18
CA PHE A 18 -8.39 -15.01 -2.63
C PHE A 18 -8.36 -14.49 -4.07
N LEU A 19 -9.13 -15.11 -4.98
CA LEU A 19 -9.22 -14.66 -6.37
C LEU A 19 -9.81 -13.23 -6.47
N ILE A 20 -10.85 -12.93 -5.68
CA ILE A 20 -11.43 -11.59 -5.65
C ILE A 20 -10.41 -10.56 -5.14
N LEU A 21 -9.73 -10.85 -4.03
CA LEU A 21 -8.69 -9.97 -3.48
C LEU A 21 -7.51 -9.77 -4.43
N PHE A 22 -7.10 -10.83 -5.13
CA PHE A 22 -6.03 -10.77 -6.12
C PHE A 22 -6.39 -9.85 -7.30
N ILE A 23 -7.61 -9.99 -7.84
CA ILE A 23 -8.10 -9.12 -8.92
C ILE A 23 -8.21 -7.67 -8.41
N LEU A 24 -8.77 -7.45 -7.22
CA LEU A 24 -8.86 -6.12 -6.62
C LEU A 24 -7.48 -5.46 -6.46
N GLN A 25 -6.46 -6.22 -6.07
CA GLN A 25 -5.08 -5.71 -5.99
C GLN A 25 -4.55 -5.24 -7.35
N LEU A 26 -4.84 -5.98 -8.44
CA LEU A 26 -4.43 -5.57 -9.78
C LEU A 26 -5.18 -4.31 -10.25
N VAL A 27 -6.48 -4.23 -10.00
CA VAL A 27 -7.28 -3.02 -10.28
C VAL A 27 -6.75 -1.83 -9.49
N TYR A 28 -6.38 -2.04 -8.22
CA TYR A 28 -5.79 -1.01 -7.38
C TYR A 28 -4.48 -0.47 -7.95
N ILE A 29 -3.56 -1.35 -8.40
CA ILE A 29 -2.31 -0.92 -9.05
C ILE A 29 -2.59 -0.06 -10.29
N ILE A 30 -3.59 -0.44 -11.09
CA ILE A 30 -3.99 0.33 -12.27
C ILE A 30 -4.57 1.69 -11.86
N ALA A 31 -5.42 1.75 -10.84
CA ALA A 31 -6.01 2.99 -10.33
C ALA A 31 -4.94 3.99 -9.82
N LEU A 32 -3.88 3.49 -9.19
CA LEU A 32 -2.77 4.31 -8.70
C LEU A 32 -1.98 5.03 -9.81
N LYS A 33 -2.17 4.66 -11.09
CA LYS A 33 -1.56 5.39 -12.21
C LYS A 33 -2.11 6.83 -12.33
N TRP A 34 -3.34 7.08 -11.89
CA TRP A 34 -4.01 8.37 -12.04
C TRP A 34 -4.36 9.03 -10.72
N ILE A 35 -4.42 8.26 -9.63
CA ILE A 35 -4.76 8.75 -8.30
C ILE A 35 -3.57 8.46 -7.39
N ASP A 36 -2.96 9.52 -6.87
CA ASP A 36 -1.95 9.34 -5.83
C ASP A 36 -2.55 8.57 -4.65
N PRO A 37 -1.84 7.57 -4.10
CA PRO A 37 -2.37 6.76 -3.01
C PRO A 37 -2.73 7.69 -1.82
N PRO A 38 -3.99 7.68 -1.36
CA PRO A 38 -4.42 8.59 -0.29
C PRO A 38 -3.78 8.24 1.06
N VAL A 39 -3.39 6.98 1.24
CA VAL A 39 -2.67 6.47 2.42
C VAL A 39 -1.60 5.47 1.96
N THR A 40 -0.33 5.75 2.25
CA THR A 40 0.80 4.86 2.02
C THR A 40 1.16 4.07 3.29
N LEU A 41 1.89 2.96 3.13
CA LEU A 41 2.42 2.18 4.26
C LEU A 41 3.28 3.04 5.20
N THR A 42 4.04 3.99 4.63
CA THR A 42 4.84 4.94 5.39
C THR A 42 3.98 5.92 6.20
N GLN A 43 2.85 6.39 5.65
CA GLN A 43 1.91 7.24 6.38
C GLN A 43 1.25 6.52 7.56
N LEU A 44 0.97 5.21 7.42
CA LEU A 44 0.50 4.40 8.56
C LEU A 44 1.58 4.28 9.64
N GLY A 45 2.84 4.08 9.26
CA GLY A 45 3.98 4.08 10.20
C GLY A 45 4.13 5.42 10.95
N SER A 46 4.03 6.55 10.24
CA SER A 46 4.04 7.89 10.84
C SER A 46 2.86 8.13 11.78
N TRP A 47 1.69 7.55 11.49
CA TRP A 47 0.55 7.61 12.37
C TRP A 47 0.79 6.82 13.67
N PHE A 48 1.35 5.61 13.59
CA PHE A 48 1.76 4.83 14.76
C PHE A 48 2.86 5.52 15.59
N GLN A 49 3.72 6.32 14.96
CA GLN A 49 4.78 7.09 15.62
C GLN A 49 4.31 8.44 16.17
N GLY A 50 3.03 8.79 16.02
CA GLY A 50 2.44 10.03 16.53
C GLY A 50 2.69 11.28 15.67
N SER A 51 3.33 11.13 14.51
CA SER A 51 3.60 12.23 13.57
C SER A 51 2.38 12.64 12.72
N GLY A 52 1.28 11.86 12.82
CA GLY A 52 0.02 12.12 12.13
C GLY A 52 0.04 11.83 10.61
N LEU A 53 -1.08 12.12 9.95
CA LEU A 53 -1.25 12.01 8.48
C LEU A 53 -1.06 13.35 7.77
N LYS A 54 -0.28 14.28 8.35
CA LYS A 54 0.00 15.57 7.70
C LYS A 54 0.97 15.36 6.54
N ARG A 55 0.53 15.73 5.33
CA ARG A 55 1.35 15.73 4.12
C ARG A 55 1.47 17.18 3.64
N ASP A 56 2.64 17.77 3.88
CA ASP A 56 2.99 19.08 3.35
C ASP A 56 3.74 18.86 2.02
N TYR A 57 3.10 19.23 0.91
CA TYR A 57 3.74 19.16 -0.40
C TYR A 57 4.48 20.46 -0.65
N VAL A 58 5.79 20.36 -0.90
CA VAL A 58 6.64 21.47 -1.31
C VAL A 58 7.05 21.23 -2.75
N SER A 59 6.93 22.26 -3.59
CA SER A 59 7.32 22.15 -5.00
C SER A 59 8.85 22.00 -5.13
N ARG A 60 9.34 21.28 -6.15
CA ARG A 60 10.78 20.98 -6.28
C ARG A 60 11.65 22.24 -6.40
N ASN A 61 11.09 23.31 -6.95
CA ASN A 61 11.71 24.64 -7.06
C ASN A 61 11.79 25.39 -5.72
N GLU A 62 11.00 24.98 -4.71
CA GLU A 62 11.06 25.50 -3.35
C GLU A 62 11.92 24.64 -2.42
N MET A 63 12.39 23.47 -2.89
CA MET A 63 13.30 22.61 -2.15
C MET A 63 14.76 23.07 -2.30
N SER A 64 15.54 22.98 -1.23
CA SER A 64 16.98 23.24 -1.25
C SER A 64 17.69 22.34 -2.28
N THR A 65 18.63 22.91 -3.05
CA THR A 65 19.45 22.18 -4.03
C THR A 65 20.21 21.00 -3.40
N TYR A 66 20.49 21.08 -2.10
CA TYR A 66 21.20 20.04 -1.35
C TYR A 66 20.29 18.90 -0.85
N ALA A 67 18.96 19.05 -0.90
CA ALA A 67 18.03 18.04 -0.39
C ALA A 67 18.19 16.68 -1.09
N GLY A 68 18.42 16.68 -2.41
CA GLY A 68 18.70 15.45 -3.16
C GLY A 68 20.02 14.78 -2.77
N LEU A 69 21.07 15.57 -2.51
CA LEU A 69 22.36 15.06 -2.05
C LEU A 69 22.27 14.45 -0.64
N ALA A 70 21.51 15.08 0.25
CA ALA A 70 21.28 14.58 1.61
C ALA A 70 20.57 13.22 1.62
N VAL A 71 19.56 13.03 0.75
CA VAL A 71 18.88 11.73 0.60
C VAL A 71 19.84 10.68 0.06
N MET A 72 20.60 10.97 -1.01
CA MET A 72 21.57 10.01 -1.55
C MET A 72 22.69 9.63 -0.58
N ALA A 73 23.02 10.50 0.38
CA ALA A 73 23.97 10.20 1.44
C ALA A 73 23.35 9.40 2.61
N SER A 74 22.03 9.36 2.70
CA SER A 74 21.27 8.70 3.77
C SER A 74 20.70 7.34 3.38
N GLU A 75 20.50 7.07 2.09
CA GLU A 75 20.16 5.75 1.52
C GLU A 75 21.37 4.80 1.54
#